data_AF-A0A972X5F6-F1
#
_entry.id   AF-A0A972X5F6-F1
#
_cell.length_a   1.000
_cell.length_b   1.000
_cell.length_c   1.000
_cell.angle_alpha   90.00
_cell.angle_beta   90.00
_cell.angle_gamma   90.00
#
_symmetry.space_group_name_H-M   'P 1'
#
loop_
_entity.id
_entity.type
_entity.pdbx_description
1 polymer ?
#
loop_
_entity_poly.entity_id
_entity_poly.type
_entity_poly.pdbx_seq_one_letter_code
_entity_poly.pdbx_strand_id
1 'polypeptide(L)'
;MIDVLRASTTIIAALAHGAARVRPVPTVDLARALAACGGPGSGMLLGGERGGLRIDGFDLGNSPLDYTPARVGGRSIVITTTNGTAALHACTAAAEVLIGAIVNRSAVAARARSLALYRSTPDIHLVCAGTDGAVTEEDLLAAGAILDAAAQHPDGRTDILDASARAALENFRETSAASVGDLPRGIAAALTLSRGGSNLIALGMEADLRAASEIDTLAIVPRLNGSTGWLSTDGPNPA
;
A
#
# COMPACT_ATOMS: atom_id res chain seq x y z
N MET A 1 -4.84 -5.39 -0.73
CA MET A 1 -4.42 -4.71 -1.96
C MET A 1 -2.99 -4.20 -1.76
N ILE A 2 -2.15 -4.39 -2.78
CA ILE A 2 -0.72 -4.10 -2.79
C ILE A 2 -0.42 -3.32 -4.08
N ASP A 3 0.23 -2.17 -3.94
CA ASP A 3 0.74 -1.29 -4.99
C ASP A 3 1.94 -0.61 -4.33
N VAL A 4 3.07 -1.33 -4.28
CA VAL A 4 4.21 -0.94 -3.44
C VAL A 4 4.91 0.30 -3.98
N LEU A 5 4.91 0.46 -5.32
CA LEU A 5 5.39 1.63 -6.05
C LEU A 5 4.22 2.26 -6.82
N ARG A 6 3.38 3.09 -6.18
CA ARG A 6 3.57 3.70 -4.84
C ARG A 6 2.30 3.78 -4.01
N ALA A 7 1.12 3.49 -4.55
CA ALA A 7 -0.13 3.93 -3.93
C ALA A 7 -0.33 3.36 -2.53
N SER A 8 -0.02 2.07 -2.30
CA SER A 8 -0.14 1.45 -0.97
C SER A 8 0.83 2.07 0.02
N THR A 9 2.11 2.19 -0.34
CA THR A 9 3.15 2.80 0.50
C THR A 9 2.78 4.24 0.86
N THR A 10 2.28 5.01 -0.10
CA THR A 10 1.81 6.39 0.11
C THR A 10 0.61 6.49 1.05
N ILE A 11 -0.39 5.64 0.88
CA ILE A 11 -1.58 5.60 1.76
C ILE A 11 -1.17 5.24 3.20
N ILE A 12 -0.29 4.25 3.36
CA ILE A 12 0.20 3.83 4.67
C ILE A 12 1.01 4.97 5.31
N ALA A 13 1.93 5.60 4.59
CA ALA A 13 2.69 6.75 5.08
C ALA A 13 1.77 7.90 5.52
N ALA A 14 0.78 8.25 4.71
CA ALA A 14 -0.17 9.31 5.02
C ALA A 14 -0.91 9.10 6.34
N LEU A 15 -1.48 7.90 6.52
CA LEU A 15 -2.24 7.55 7.73
C LEU A 15 -1.31 7.41 8.95
N ALA A 16 -0.10 6.87 8.77
CA ALA A 16 0.87 6.77 9.85
C ALA A 16 1.35 8.14 10.34
N HIS A 17 1.41 9.13 9.44
CA HIS A 17 1.72 10.52 9.75
C HIS A 17 0.50 11.34 10.18
N GLY A 18 -0.61 10.68 10.51
CA GLY A 18 -1.75 11.29 11.18
C GLY A 18 -2.81 11.87 10.25
N ALA A 19 -2.81 11.55 8.95
CA ALA A 19 -3.98 11.82 8.12
C ALA A 19 -5.23 11.20 8.75
N ALA A 20 -6.34 11.94 8.79
CA ALA A 20 -7.57 11.47 9.42
C ALA A 20 -8.17 10.28 8.66
N ARG A 21 -8.10 10.32 7.33
CA ARG A 21 -8.61 9.31 6.40
C ARG A 21 -8.16 9.61 4.98
N VAL A 22 -8.06 8.58 4.15
CA VAL A 22 -7.68 8.68 2.73
C VAL A 22 -8.78 8.11 1.84
N ARG A 23 -9.16 8.80 0.75
CA ARG A 23 -10.20 8.37 -0.18
C ARG A 23 -9.62 8.18 -1.58
N PRO A 24 -9.31 6.93 -1.96
CA PRO A 24 -8.91 6.63 -3.33
C PRO A 24 -10.10 6.78 -4.28
N VAL A 25 -9.89 7.44 -5.42
CA VAL A 25 -10.91 7.63 -6.47
C VAL A 25 -10.34 7.45 -7.87
N PRO A 26 -11.13 6.91 -8.82
CA PRO A 26 -10.64 6.54 -10.16
C PRO A 26 -10.24 7.73 -11.03
N THR A 27 -10.82 8.92 -10.83
CA THR A 27 -10.64 10.05 -11.76
C THR A 27 -10.24 11.34 -11.04
N VAL A 28 -9.53 12.20 -11.78
CA VAL A 28 -9.15 13.54 -11.34
C VAL A 28 -10.40 14.39 -11.07
N ASP A 29 -11.41 14.30 -11.93
CA ASP A 29 -12.65 15.07 -11.78
C ASP A 29 -13.41 14.68 -10.51
N LEU A 30 -13.49 13.38 -10.20
CA LEU A 30 -14.10 12.93 -8.96
C LEU A 30 -13.30 13.36 -7.74
N ALA A 31 -11.96 13.36 -7.83
CA ALA A 31 -11.11 13.86 -6.75
C ALA A 31 -11.40 15.34 -6.46
N ARG A 32 -11.41 16.18 -7.50
CA ARG A 32 -11.72 17.60 -7.41
C ARG A 32 -13.14 17.86 -6.90
N ALA A 33 -14.12 17.11 -7.38
CA ALA A 33 -15.51 17.22 -6.94
C ALA A 33 -15.66 16.91 -5.44
N LEU A 34 -15.04 15.83 -4.95
CA LEU A 34 -15.09 15.47 -3.52
C LEU A 34 -14.41 16.52 -2.63
N ALA A 35 -13.26 17.05 -3.06
CA ALA A 35 -12.57 18.12 -2.34
C ALA A 35 -13.45 19.39 -2.28
N ALA A 36 -14.13 19.73 -3.37
CA ALA A 36 -15.05 20.87 -3.42
C ALA A 36 -16.28 20.68 -2.53
N CYS A 37 -16.84 19.46 -2.43
CA CYS A 37 -17.96 19.14 -1.54
C CYS A 37 -17.65 19.35 -0.05
N GLY A 38 -16.38 19.32 0.35
CA GLY A 38 -15.97 19.65 1.72
C GLY A 38 -16.21 21.11 2.10
N GLY A 39 -16.40 21.99 1.12
CA GLY A 39 -16.54 23.43 1.29
C GLY A 39 -15.20 24.17 1.37
N PRO A 40 -15.19 25.50 1.16
CA PRO A 40 -14.00 26.33 1.36
C PRO A 40 -13.46 26.18 2.78
N GLY A 41 -12.16 25.93 2.92
CA GLY A 41 -11.52 25.77 4.24
C GLY A 41 -11.70 24.39 4.89
N SER A 42 -12.23 23.40 4.17
CA SER A 42 -12.36 22.01 4.65
C SER A 42 -11.05 21.37 5.10
N GLY A 43 -9.91 21.91 4.65
CA GLY A 43 -8.59 21.36 4.91
C GLY A 43 -8.35 20.01 4.22
N MET A 44 -9.23 19.60 3.30
CA MET A 44 -9.07 18.39 2.52
C MET A 44 -7.96 18.57 1.48
N LEU A 45 -7.06 17.59 1.38
CA LEU A 45 -5.95 17.62 0.44
C LEU A 45 -6.23 16.75 -0.77
N LEU A 46 -5.78 17.20 -1.94
CA LEU A 46 -5.72 16.41 -3.17
C LEU A 46 -4.32 15.81 -3.33
N GLY A 47 -4.26 14.50 -3.43
CA GLY A 47 -3.03 13.75 -3.70
C GLY A 47 -3.14 12.89 -4.95
N GLY A 48 -2.01 12.55 -5.55
CA GLY A 48 -1.99 11.55 -6.61
C GLY A 48 -1.09 11.88 -7.78
N GLU A 49 -1.18 11.03 -8.80
CA GLU A 49 -0.29 11.08 -9.94
C GLU A 49 -0.97 10.72 -11.26
N ARG A 50 -0.38 11.20 -12.36
CA ARG A 50 -0.55 10.65 -13.71
C ARG A 50 0.83 10.54 -14.36
N GLY A 51 1.18 9.37 -14.88
CA GLY A 51 2.51 9.12 -15.44
C GLY A 51 3.63 9.29 -14.42
N GLY A 52 3.34 9.03 -13.14
CA GLY A 52 4.27 9.17 -12.02
C GLY A 52 4.43 10.59 -11.48
N LEU A 53 3.88 11.61 -12.15
CA LEU A 53 4.02 13.01 -11.76
C LEU A 53 2.78 13.52 -11.01
N ARG A 54 2.99 14.47 -10.10
CA ARG A 54 1.90 15.16 -9.39
C ARG A 54 0.96 15.83 -10.40
N ILE A 55 -0.34 15.65 -10.19
CA ILE A 55 -1.38 16.24 -11.04
C ILE A 55 -1.42 17.76 -10.84
N ASP A 56 -1.60 18.52 -11.93
CA ASP A 56 -1.69 19.97 -11.83
C ASP A 56 -2.88 20.43 -10.96
N GLY A 57 -2.60 21.39 -10.09
CA GLY A 57 -3.52 21.88 -9.06
C GLY A 57 -3.74 20.95 -7.85
N PHE A 58 -3.04 19.81 -7.75
CA PHE A 58 -3.12 18.95 -6.55
C PHE A 58 -2.11 19.39 -5.49
N ASP A 59 -2.43 19.18 -4.21
CA ASP A 59 -1.55 19.54 -3.10
C ASP A 59 -0.33 18.61 -2.99
N LEU A 60 -0.53 17.32 -3.25
CA LEU A 60 0.41 16.22 -2.99
C LEU A 60 0.62 15.37 -4.24
N GLY A 61 1.81 14.80 -4.39
CA GLY A 61 2.08 13.76 -5.39
C GLY A 61 1.64 12.38 -4.91
N ASN A 62 2.24 11.34 -5.51
CA ASN A 62 2.13 9.96 -5.04
C ASN A 62 3.44 9.44 -4.42
N SER A 63 4.36 10.33 -4.06
CA SER A 63 5.53 9.96 -3.26
C SER A 63 5.12 9.82 -1.80
N PRO A 64 5.47 8.74 -1.08
CA PRO A 64 5.20 8.62 0.35
C PRO A 64 5.90 9.72 1.18
N LEU A 65 7.01 10.28 0.66
CA LEU A 65 7.78 11.34 1.32
C LEU A 65 7.06 12.70 1.32
N ASP A 66 6.11 12.91 0.42
CA ASP A 66 5.31 14.14 0.38
C ASP A 66 4.36 14.28 1.58
N TYR A 67 4.05 13.18 2.26
CA TYR A 67 2.97 13.06 3.24
C TYR A 67 3.49 13.20 4.67
N THR A 68 4.19 14.30 4.97
CA THR A 68 4.77 14.53 6.30
C THR A 68 3.71 14.89 7.36
N PRO A 69 3.95 14.64 8.66
CA PRO A 69 2.99 14.96 9.72
C PRO A 69 2.49 16.41 9.70
N ALA A 70 3.39 17.37 9.43
CA ALA A 70 3.04 18.79 9.32
C ALA A 70 2.07 19.10 8.17
N ARG A 71 2.09 18.30 7.10
CA ARG A 71 1.25 18.50 5.94
C ARG A 71 -0.09 17.79 6.06
N VAL A 72 -0.12 16.58 6.63
CA VAL A 72 -1.28 15.69 6.58
C VAL A 72 -2.00 15.50 7.91
N GLY A 73 -1.38 15.86 9.04
CA GLY A 73 -1.95 15.65 10.38
C GLY A 73 -3.38 16.19 10.52
N GLY A 74 -4.31 15.31 10.89
CA GLY A 74 -5.74 15.61 11.06
C GLY A 74 -6.52 15.86 9.78
N ARG A 75 -5.89 15.83 8.61
CA ARG A 75 -6.54 16.18 7.33
C ARG A 75 -7.09 14.94 6.62
N SER A 76 -8.21 15.12 5.93
CA SER A 76 -8.71 14.13 4.98
C SER A 76 -7.99 14.30 3.64
N ILE A 77 -7.68 13.20 2.97
CA ILE A 77 -6.97 13.23 1.68
C ILE A 77 -7.80 12.48 0.64
N VAL A 78 -7.99 13.07 -0.53
CA VAL A 78 -8.54 12.36 -1.69
C VAL A 78 -7.39 12.09 -2.64
N ILE A 79 -7.17 10.82 -2.97
CA ILE A 79 -6.06 10.37 -3.81
C ILE A 79 -6.55 9.74 -5.10
N THR A 80 -5.91 10.04 -6.23
CA THR A 80 -6.15 9.32 -7.49
C THR A 80 -4.83 8.92 -8.13
N THR A 81 -4.70 7.65 -8.47
CA THR A 81 -3.52 7.07 -9.09
C THR A 81 -3.94 6.22 -10.28
N THR A 82 -3.00 5.96 -11.17
CA THR A 82 -3.18 5.21 -12.41
C THR A 82 -3.61 3.77 -12.13
N ASN A 83 -2.94 3.08 -11.19
CA ASN A 83 -3.15 1.64 -10.95
C ASN A 83 -3.95 1.36 -9.66
N GLY A 84 -3.56 1.99 -8.55
CA GLY A 84 -4.09 1.62 -7.23
C GLY A 84 -5.61 1.75 -7.05
N THR A 85 -6.26 2.63 -7.81
CA THR A 85 -7.72 2.81 -7.72
C THR A 85 -8.49 1.66 -8.37
N ALA A 86 -8.00 1.13 -9.49
CA ALA A 86 -8.56 -0.05 -10.16
C ALA A 86 -8.38 -1.31 -9.32
N ALA A 87 -7.19 -1.50 -8.75
CA ALA A 87 -6.89 -2.62 -7.87
C ALA A 87 -7.78 -2.61 -6.61
N LEU A 88 -7.99 -1.43 -6.01
CA LEU A 88 -8.89 -1.31 -4.87
C LEU A 88 -10.34 -1.59 -5.24
N HIS A 89 -10.80 -1.14 -6.42
CA HIS A 89 -12.14 -1.43 -6.92
C HIS A 89 -12.35 -2.95 -7.11
N ALA A 90 -11.36 -3.66 -7.65
CA ALA A 90 -11.39 -5.11 -7.81
C ALA A 90 -11.52 -5.87 -6.47
N CYS A 91 -11.13 -5.24 -5.36
CA CYS A 91 -11.25 -5.82 -4.02
C CYS A 91 -12.61 -5.59 -3.35
N THR A 92 -13.53 -4.81 -3.93
CA THR A 92 -14.75 -4.34 -3.23
C THR A 92 -15.75 -5.44 -2.87
N ALA A 93 -15.66 -6.62 -3.49
CA ALA A 93 -16.46 -7.78 -3.14
C ALA A 93 -15.94 -8.52 -1.88
N ALA A 94 -14.73 -8.22 -1.43
CA ALA A 94 -14.15 -8.85 -0.24
C ALA A 94 -14.85 -8.37 1.04
N ALA A 95 -14.96 -9.27 2.02
CA ALA A 95 -15.52 -8.93 3.33
C ALA A 95 -14.68 -7.87 4.07
N GLU A 96 -13.37 -7.86 3.81
CA GLU A 96 -12.41 -6.91 4.35
C GLU A 96 -11.39 -6.56 3.28
N VAL A 97 -11.06 -5.27 3.16
CA VAL A 97 -10.00 -4.79 2.28
C VAL A 97 -8.98 -4.03 3.10
N LEU A 98 -7.77 -4.60 3.16
CA LEU A 98 -6.61 -4.01 3.82
C LEU A 98 -5.60 -3.52 2.78
N ILE A 99 -4.84 -2.49 3.15
CA ILE A 99 -3.72 -1.98 2.35
C ILE A 99 -2.41 -2.51 2.96
N GLY A 100 -1.62 -3.19 2.13
CA GLY A 100 -0.35 -3.79 2.53
C GLY A 100 0.79 -3.36 1.62
N ALA A 101 1.97 -3.22 2.21
CA ALA A 101 3.24 -3.00 1.54
C ALA A 101 4.37 -3.56 2.42
N ILE A 102 5.63 -3.44 1.97
CA ILE A 102 6.81 -3.89 2.73
C ILE A 102 6.93 -3.16 4.07
N VAL A 103 6.60 -1.86 4.09
CA VAL A 103 6.67 -0.98 5.27
C VAL A 103 5.75 -1.39 6.43
N ASN A 104 4.71 -2.19 6.18
CA ASN A 104 3.78 -2.68 7.21
C ASN A 104 3.51 -4.19 7.13
N ARG A 105 4.44 -4.95 6.54
CA ARG A 105 4.23 -6.37 6.15
C ARG A 105 3.76 -7.25 7.31
N SER A 106 4.33 -7.10 8.50
CA SER A 106 4.03 -7.92 9.67
C SER A 106 2.68 -7.55 10.26
N ALA A 107 2.38 -6.24 10.33
CA ALA A 107 1.11 -5.74 10.85
C ALA A 107 -0.06 -6.18 9.97
N VAL A 108 0.06 -6.06 8.63
CA VAL A 108 -1.00 -6.46 7.70
C VAL A 108 -1.18 -7.97 7.67
N ALA A 109 -0.10 -8.76 7.75
CA ALA A 109 -0.18 -10.22 7.83
C ALA A 109 -0.95 -10.68 9.08
N ALA A 110 -0.56 -10.17 10.25
CA ALA A 110 -1.22 -10.50 11.52
C ALA A 110 -2.69 -10.07 11.52
N ARG A 111 -3.00 -8.88 11.00
CA ARG A 111 -4.37 -8.36 10.93
C ARG A 111 -5.25 -9.17 9.98
N ALA A 112 -4.72 -9.55 8.81
CA ALA A 112 -5.45 -10.35 7.83
C ALA A 112 -5.82 -11.72 8.42
N ARG A 113 -4.87 -12.41 9.07
CA ARG A 113 -5.13 -13.69 9.77
C ARG A 113 -6.15 -13.55 10.88
N SER A 114 -6.01 -12.53 11.73
CA SER A 114 -6.96 -12.25 12.82
C SER A 114 -8.39 -12.07 12.30
N LEU A 115 -8.56 -11.29 11.22
CA LEU A 115 -9.87 -11.07 10.60
C LEU A 115 -10.43 -12.33 9.94
N ALA A 116 -9.60 -13.10 9.23
CA ALA A 116 -10.00 -14.35 8.59
C ALA A 116 -10.58 -15.35 9.61
N LEU A 117 -9.93 -15.46 10.77
CA LEU A 117 -10.39 -16.30 11.88
C LEU A 117 -11.67 -15.78 12.52
N TYR A 118 -11.70 -14.49 12.86
CA TYR A 118 -12.84 -13.87 13.52
C TYR A 118 -14.12 -13.96 12.67
N ARG A 119 -14.00 -13.81 11.36
CA ARG A 119 -15.13 -13.83 10.42
C ARG A 119 -15.49 -15.22 9.90
N SER A 120 -14.73 -16.26 10.24
CA SER A 120 -14.86 -17.59 9.61
C SER A 120 -14.75 -17.52 8.08
N THR A 121 -13.94 -16.60 7.56
CA THR A 121 -13.64 -16.43 6.13
C THR A 121 -12.15 -16.73 5.95
N PRO A 122 -11.74 -18.01 5.86
CA PRO A 122 -10.34 -18.39 5.96
C PRO A 122 -9.49 -17.90 4.78
N ASP A 123 -10.11 -17.59 3.65
CA ASP A 123 -9.41 -17.22 2.44
C ASP A 123 -8.92 -15.76 2.49
N ILE A 124 -7.61 -15.59 2.30
CA ILE A 124 -6.94 -14.28 2.22
C ILE A 124 -6.37 -14.15 0.81
N HIS A 125 -6.78 -13.09 0.10
CA HIS A 125 -6.27 -12.79 -1.24
C HIS A 125 -5.28 -11.61 -1.19
N LEU A 126 -4.04 -11.85 -1.62
CA LEU A 126 -3.04 -10.81 -1.82
C LEU A 126 -3.17 -10.25 -3.25
N VAL A 127 -3.94 -9.17 -3.39
CA VAL A 127 -4.20 -8.55 -4.69
C VAL A 127 -3.11 -7.52 -5.03
N CYS A 128 -2.19 -7.90 -5.93
CA CYS A 128 -1.20 -7.02 -6.54
C CYS A 128 -1.87 -6.12 -7.59
N ALA A 129 -1.60 -4.83 -7.57
CA ALA A 129 -2.21 -3.87 -8.48
C ALA A 129 -1.66 -3.99 -9.90
N GLY A 130 -0.37 -4.27 -10.02
CA GLY A 130 0.31 -4.37 -11.29
C GLY A 130 0.35 -3.03 -12.02
N THR A 131 0.64 -3.09 -13.32
CA THR A 131 0.65 -1.91 -14.21
C THR A 131 0.16 -2.32 -15.60
N ASP A 132 -0.78 -1.57 -16.16
CA ASP A 132 -1.41 -1.84 -17.46
C ASP A 132 -2.02 -3.26 -17.57
N GLY A 133 -2.58 -3.78 -16.47
CA GLY A 133 -3.17 -5.11 -16.41
C GLY A 133 -2.17 -6.27 -16.32
N ALA A 134 -0.86 -5.98 -16.24
CA ALA A 134 0.18 -6.97 -16.05
C ALA A 134 0.67 -7.00 -14.60
N VAL A 135 1.02 -8.19 -14.13
CA VAL A 135 1.69 -8.39 -12.82
C VAL A 135 3.05 -7.69 -12.84
N THR A 136 3.43 -7.06 -11.74
CA THR A 136 4.72 -6.39 -11.58
C THR A 136 5.58 -7.08 -10.53
N GLU A 137 6.90 -7.07 -10.75
CA GLU A 137 7.88 -7.74 -9.88
C GLU A 137 7.92 -7.10 -8.48
N GLU A 138 7.79 -5.77 -8.42
CA GLU A 138 7.77 -5.02 -7.16
C GLU A 138 6.58 -5.41 -6.28
N ASP A 139 5.38 -5.56 -6.86
CA ASP A 139 4.19 -5.96 -6.09
C ASP A 139 4.27 -7.42 -5.65
N LEU A 140 4.81 -8.31 -6.49
CA LEU A 140 5.09 -9.70 -6.11
C LEU A 140 6.11 -9.79 -4.98
N LEU A 141 7.16 -8.97 -5.02
CA LEU A 141 8.15 -8.91 -3.95
C LEU A 141 7.51 -8.46 -2.64
N ALA A 142 6.65 -7.44 -2.67
CA ALA A 142 5.90 -6.99 -1.50
C ALA A 142 4.90 -8.04 -0.99
N ALA A 143 4.21 -8.77 -1.88
CA ALA A 143 3.36 -9.89 -1.49
C ALA A 143 4.15 -11.01 -0.82
N GLY A 144 5.33 -11.35 -1.37
CA GLY A 144 6.26 -12.30 -0.77
C GLY A 144 6.73 -11.87 0.62
N ALA A 145 7.01 -10.59 0.81
CA ALA A 145 7.41 -10.04 2.12
C ALA A 145 6.31 -10.22 3.19
N ILE A 146 5.04 -10.02 2.80
CA ILE A 146 3.86 -10.21 3.67
C ILE A 146 3.69 -11.70 4.01
N LEU A 147 3.80 -12.58 3.02
CA LEU A 147 3.71 -14.03 3.21
C LEU A 147 4.84 -14.56 4.11
N ASP A 148 6.05 -14.03 3.95
CA ASP A 148 7.19 -14.40 4.78
C ASP A 148 6.98 -13.96 6.24
N ALA A 149 6.47 -12.74 6.46
CA ALA A 149 6.10 -12.27 7.78
C ALA A 149 5.00 -13.13 8.42
N ALA A 150 4.00 -13.54 7.64
CA ALA A 150 2.96 -14.46 8.07
C ALA A 150 3.57 -15.82 8.50
N ALA A 151 4.44 -16.41 7.68
CA ALA A 151 5.07 -17.70 7.96
C ALA A 151 5.95 -17.70 9.23
N GLN A 152 6.48 -16.54 9.61
CA GLN A 152 7.31 -16.36 10.82
C GLN A 152 6.50 -15.95 12.06
N HIS A 153 5.18 -15.83 11.94
CA HIS A 153 4.35 -15.36 13.04
C HIS A 153 4.36 -16.34 14.23
N PRO A 154 4.44 -15.86 15.50
CA PRO A 154 4.62 -16.72 16.67
C PRO A 154 3.48 -17.70 16.98
N ASP A 155 2.31 -17.56 16.35
CA ASP A 155 1.16 -18.44 16.56
C ASP A 155 1.34 -19.84 15.95
N GLY A 156 2.43 -20.05 15.18
CA GLY A 156 2.83 -21.34 14.63
C GLY A 156 1.87 -21.86 13.55
N ARG A 157 0.97 -21.02 13.05
CA ARG A 157 0.00 -21.40 12.02
C ARG A 157 0.63 -21.32 10.64
N THR A 158 0.41 -22.36 9.86
CA THR A 158 0.86 -22.44 8.48
C THR A 158 -0.31 -22.20 7.54
N ASP A 159 -0.17 -21.22 6.65
CA ASP A 159 -1.14 -20.97 5.59
C ASP A 159 -0.93 -21.94 4.42
N ILE A 160 -2.03 -22.35 3.77
CA ILE A 160 -1.96 -23.11 2.52
C ILE A 160 -1.80 -22.09 1.39
N LEU A 161 -0.69 -22.18 0.66
CA LEU A 161 -0.37 -21.26 -0.43
C LEU A 161 -0.69 -21.89 -1.79
N ASP A 162 -1.27 -21.10 -2.69
CA ASP A 162 -1.37 -21.48 -4.11
C ASP A 162 0.00 -21.34 -4.82
N ALA A 163 0.04 -21.62 -6.13
CA ALA A 163 1.28 -21.54 -6.89
C ALA A 163 1.85 -20.12 -6.97
N SER A 164 1.00 -19.12 -7.15
CA SER A 164 1.40 -17.71 -7.26
C SER A 164 1.93 -17.17 -5.93
N ALA A 165 1.28 -17.50 -4.82
CA ALA A 165 1.72 -17.14 -3.48
C ALA A 165 3.06 -17.80 -3.11
N ARG A 166 3.26 -19.09 -3.47
CA ARG A 166 4.56 -19.75 -3.29
C ARG A 166 5.67 -19.05 -4.08
N ALA A 167 5.44 -18.73 -5.34
CA ALA A 167 6.42 -18.04 -6.17
C ALA A 167 6.78 -16.65 -5.62
N ALA A 168 5.79 -15.89 -5.14
CA ALA A 168 6.04 -14.60 -4.49
C ALA A 168 6.89 -14.75 -3.21
N LEU A 169 6.57 -15.74 -2.36
CA LEU A 169 7.32 -16.03 -1.15
C LEU A 169 8.78 -16.44 -1.45
N GLU A 170 8.99 -17.28 -2.46
CA GLU A 170 10.32 -17.71 -2.89
C GLU A 170 11.15 -16.53 -3.41
N ASN A 171 10.58 -15.71 -4.29
CA ASN A 171 11.21 -14.49 -4.79
C ASN A 171 11.69 -13.55 -3.65
N PHE A 172 10.84 -13.34 -2.64
CA PHE A 172 11.23 -12.54 -1.48
C PHE A 172 12.35 -13.18 -0.66
N ARG A 173 12.30 -14.49 -0.45
CA ARG A 173 13.34 -15.21 0.31
C ARG A 173 14.69 -15.25 -0.40
N GLU A 174 14.70 -15.38 -1.72
CA GLU A 174 15.92 -15.27 -2.53
C GLU A 174 16.52 -13.86 -2.43
N THR A 175 15.68 -12.83 -2.58
CA THR A 175 16.08 -11.43 -2.38
C THR A 175 16.66 -11.23 -0.97
N SER A 176 15.98 -11.78 0.05
CA SER A 176 16.43 -11.67 1.44
C SER A 176 17.76 -12.37 1.69
N ALA A 177 17.96 -13.56 1.12
CA ALA A 177 19.23 -14.29 1.24
C ALA A 177 20.39 -13.56 0.55
N ALA A 178 20.12 -12.90 -0.59
CA ALA A 178 21.11 -12.12 -1.33
C ALA A 178 21.47 -10.77 -0.68
N SER A 179 20.71 -10.32 0.33
CA SER A 179 20.84 -8.96 0.90
C SER A 179 22.00 -8.79 1.91
N VAL A 180 22.79 -9.84 2.19
CA VAL A 180 24.00 -9.82 3.06
C VAL A 180 23.85 -8.97 4.35
N GLY A 181 22.77 -9.19 5.11
CA GLY A 181 22.54 -8.53 6.40
C GLY A 181 21.96 -7.12 6.35
N ASP A 182 21.70 -6.57 5.16
CA ASP A 182 21.01 -5.29 4.95
C ASP A 182 19.80 -5.50 4.04
N LEU A 183 18.74 -6.05 4.62
CA LEU A 183 17.53 -6.42 3.89
C LEU A 183 16.84 -5.23 3.21
N PRO A 184 16.66 -4.05 3.86
CA PRO A 184 16.11 -2.87 3.18
C PRO A 184 16.92 -2.49 1.93
N ARG A 185 18.26 -2.51 2.01
CA ARG A 185 19.11 -2.20 0.85
C ARG A 185 18.95 -3.21 -0.28
N GLY A 186 18.88 -4.51 0.02
CA GLY A 186 18.67 -5.52 -1.00
C GLY A 186 17.30 -5.44 -1.67
N ILE A 187 16.25 -5.14 -0.90
CA ILE A 187 14.92 -4.85 -1.45
C ILE A 187 14.97 -3.60 -2.32
N ALA A 188 15.59 -2.51 -1.87
CA ALA A 188 15.74 -1.31 -2.67
C ALA A 188 16.43 -1.59 -4.02
N ALA A 189 17.45 -2.46 -4.03
CA ALA A 189 18.13 -2.89 -5.25
C ALA A 189 17.20 -3.69 -6.17
N ALA A 190 16.41 -4.62 -5.63
CA ALA A 190 15.40 -5.36 -6.40
C ALA A 190 14.33 -4.42 -6.98
N LEU A 191 13.81 -3.48 -6.16
CA LEU A 191 12.87 -2.46 -6.62
C LEU A 191 13.46 -1.58 -7.72
N THR A 192 14.75 -1.23 -7.65
CA THR A 192 15.46 -0.46 -8.69
C THR A 192 15.45 -1.17 -10.04
N LEU A 193 15.59 -2.50 -10.05
CA LEU A 193 15.60 -3.31 -11.27
C LEU A 193 14.21 -3.57 -11.86
N SER A 194 13.16 -3.39 -11.05
CA SER A 194 11.77 -3.59 -11.48
C SER A 194 11.31 -2.56 -12.51
N ARG A 195 10.21 -2.86 -13.21
CA ARG A 195 9.56 -1.93 -14.17
C ARG A 195 9.13 -0.64 -13.47
N GLY A 196 8.45 -0.74 -12.33
CA GLY A 196 8.00 0.42 -11.55
C GLY A 196 9.18 1.27 -11.07
N GLY A 197 10.27 0.64 -10.61
CA GLY A 197 11.44 1.37 -10.15
C GLY A 197 12.21 2.07 -11.26
N SER A 198 12.38 1.42 -12.41
CA SER A 198 12.97 2.04 -13.60
C SER A 198 12.22 3.32 -14.03
N ASN A 199 10.89 3.29 -13.96
CA ASN A 199 10.06 4.46 -14.25
C ASN A 199 10.27 5.59 -13.23
N LEU A 200 10.38 5.26 -11.93
CA LEU A 200 10.63 6.28 -10.89
C LEU A 200 12.02 6.91 -11.02
N ILE A 201 13.05 6.13 -11.36
CA ILE A 201 14.41 6.63 -11.63
C ILE A 201 14.38 7.60 -12.81
N ALA A 202 13.70 7.27 -13.90
CA ALA A 202 13.57 8.16 -15.05
C ALA A 202 12.88 9.49 -14.72
N LEU A 203 12.09 9.53 -13.64
CA LEU A 203 11.40 10.73 -13.13
C LEU A 203 12.16 11.43 -11.99
N GLY A 204 13.35 10.95 -11.60
CA GLY A 204 14.14 11.50 -10.49
C GLY A 204 13.52 11.26 -9.11
N MET A 205 12.82 10.13 -8.94
CA MET A 205 12.08 9.75 -7.72
C MET A 205 12.72 8.55 -7.00
N GLU A 206 14.05 8.41 -7.05
CA GLU A 206 14.78 7.27 -6.48
C GLU A 206 14.64 7.17 -4.95
N ALA A 207 14.39 8.30 -4.29
CA ALA A 207 14.14 8.32 -2.86
C ALA A 207 12.89 7.51 -2.46
N ASP A 208 11.89 7.41 -3.36
CA ASP A 208 10.68 6.64 -3.12
C ASP A 208 10.97 5.13 -3.07
N LEU A 209 11.98 4.65 -3.79
CA LEU A 209 12.40 3.23 -3.76
C LEU A 209 12.94 2.86 -2.38
N ARG A 210 13.74 3.75 -1.79
CA ARG A 210 14.27 3.56 -0.43
C ARG A 210 13.13 3.57 0.58
N ALA A 211 12.24 4.56 0.50
CA ALA A 211 11.08 4.66 1.38
C ALA A 211 10.18 3.41 1.29
N ALA A 212 9.99 2.85 0.11
CA ALA A 212 9.19 1.64 -0.11
C ALA A 212 9.89 0.34 0.32
N SER A 213 11.22 0.33 0.43
CA SER A 213 12.01 -0.83 0.85
C SER A 213 12.15 -1.00 2.36
N GLU A 214 11.80 0.03 3.14
CA GLU A 214 11.85 -0.04 4.60
C GLU A 214 10.92 -1.15 5.12
N ILE A 215 11.41 -1.93 6.09
CA ILE A 215 10.68 -3.08 6.62
C ILE A 215 10.05 -2.74 7.95
N ASP A 216 8.74 -2.98 8.05
CA ASP A 216 7.97 -2.90 9.31
C ASP A 216 8.16 -1.59 10.09
N THR A 217 8.49 -0.50 9.40
CA THR A 217 8.66 0.84 9.99
C THR A 217 7.32 1.47 10.35
N LEU A 218 6.21 1.02 9.74
CA LEU A 218 4.87 1.54 9.96
C LEU A 218 3.93 0.41 10.40
N ALA A 219 3.60 0.35 11.70
CA ALA A 219 2.77 -0.73 12.27
C ALA A 219 1.26 -0.61 11.98
N ILE A 220 0.84 0.38 11.19
CA ILE A 220 -0.58 0.62 10.93
C ILE A 220 -1.11 -0.26 9.79
N VAL A 221 -2.40 -0.57 9.83
CA VAL A 221 -3.08 -1.33 8.78
C VAL A 221 -4.30 -0.53 8.28
N PRO A 222 -4.17 0.20 7.16
CA PRO A 222 -5.31 0.89 6.57
C PRO A 222 -6.37 -0.12 6.13
N ARG A 223 -7.63 0.16 6.48
CA ARG A 223 -8.80 -0.65 6.14
C ARG A 223 -9.82 0.19 5.37
N LEU A 224 -10.39 -0.38 4.32
CA LEU A 224 -11.46 0.24 3.55
C LEU A 224 -12.79 0.07 4.25
N ASN A 225 -13.46 1.19 4.52
CA ASN A 225 -14.86 1.17 4.90
C ASN A 225 -15.73 1.00 3.64
N GLY A 226 -16.33 -0.17 3.42
CA GLY A 226 -17.07 -0.45 2.16
C GLY A 226 -18.23 0.49 1.84
N SER A 227 -18.88 1.11 2.83
CA SER A 227 -20.03 2.00 2.60
C SER A 227 -19.63 3.43 2.23
N THR A 228 -18.50 3.91 2.73
CA THR A 228 -18.02 5.27 2.48
C THR A 228 -16.82 5.31 1.55
N GLY A 229 -16.16 4.16 1.38
CA GLY A 229 -14.87 3.86 0.77
C GLY A 229 -13.72 4.80 1.16
N TRP A 230 -13.78 5.35 2.37
CA TRP A 230 -12.62 5.92 3.04
C TRP A 230 -11.76 4.81 3.62
N LEU A 231 -10.45 5.01 3.55
CA LEU A 231 -9.43 4.27 4.26
C LEU A 231 -9.11 5.00 5.56
N SER A 232 -9.10 4.26 6.65
CA SER A 232 -8.66 4.74 7.96
C SER A 232 -7.86 3.65 8.66
N THR A 233 -7.11 4.04 9.67
CA THR A 233 -6.61 3.12 10.68
C THR A 233 -7.75 2.91 11.68
N ASP A 234 -8.36 1.73 11.68
CA ASP A 234 -9.30 1.43 12.76
C ASP A 234 -8.54 1.40 14.09
N GLY A 235 -9.17 1.94 15.15
CA GLY A 235 -8.71 1.82 16.54
C GLY A 235 -8.57 0.35 16.98
N PRO A 236 -8.08 0.11 18.22
CA PRO A 236 -7.49 -1.16 18.66
C PRO A 236 -8.36 -2.38 18.30
N ASN A 237 -7.70 -3.49 17.98
CA ASN A 237 -8.30 -4.80 17.67
C ASN A 237 -9.61 -5.02 18.43
N PRO A 238 -10.70 -5.49 17.80
CA PRO A 238 -11.82 -6.01 18.58
C PRO A 238 -11.26 -7.06 19.53
N ALA A 239 -11.47 -6.81 20.83
CA ALA A 239 -11.05 -7.67 21.92
C ALA A 239 -11.72 -9.05 21.84
#